data_AF-A0A355DR21-F1
#
_entry.id   AF-A0A355DR21-F1
#
_cell.length_a   1.000
_cell.length_b   1.000
_cell.length_c   1.000
_cell.angle_alpha   90.00
_cell.angle_beta   90.00
_cell.angle_gamma   90.00
#
_symmetry.space_group_name_H-M   'P 1'
#
loop_
_entity.id
_entity.type
_entity.pdbx_description
1 polymer ?
#
loop_
_entity_poly.entity_id
_entity_poly.type
_entity_poly.pdbx_seq_one_letter_code
_entity_poly.pdbx_strand_id
1 'polypeptide(L)' 'MLHHQSLTLSISENIILLFQPAYSSEVNPIERLWEYLKEPLKWETFDNLQDLRNSVQKFLSQLSNQVIASLTG' A
#
# COMPACT_ATOMS: atom_id res chain seq x y z
N MET A 1 16.64 -16.55 -11.21
CA MET A 1 15.24 -16.76 -10.77
C MET A 1 14.38 -15.79 -11.58
N LEU A 2 13.78 -16.26 -12.67
CA LEU A 2 13.04 -15.41 -13.62
C LEU A 2 11.60 -15.30 -13.13
N HIS A 3 11.23 -14.16 -12.53
CA HIS A 3 9.82 -13.90 -12.20
C HIS A 3 9.03 -13.58 -13.48
N HIS A 4 7.76 -14.02 -13.49
CA HIS A 4 6.81 -13.96 -14.59
C HIS A 4 6.79 -12.61 -15.33
N GLN A 5 7.43 -12.55 -16.50
CA GLN A 5 7.26 -11.44 -17.44
C GLN A 5 6.07 -11.77 -18.34
N SER A 6 5.02 -10.97 -18.27
CA SER A 6 3.93 -11.05 -19.23
C SER A 6 4.42 -10.52 -20.58
N LEU A 7 4.63 -11.41 -21.54
CA LEU A 7 5.10 -11.07 -22.89
C LEU A 7 4.06 -10.26 -23.70
N THR A 8 2.84 -10.14 -23.18
CA THR A 8 1.70 -9.52 -23.87
C THR A 8 1.09 -8.37 -23.06
N LEU A 9 1.78 -7.85 -22.04
CA LEU A 9 1.27 -6.72 -21.27
C LEU A 9 1.31 -5.44 -22.12
N SER A 10 0.14 -4.95 -22.52
CA SER A 10 -0.01 -3.63 -23.12
C SER A 10 -0.18 -2.60 -22.01
N ILE A 11 0.74 -1.64 -21.91
CA ILE A 11 0.69 -0.56 -20.93
C ILE A 11 0.19 0.70 -21.64
N SER A 12 -0.81 1.37 -21.06
CA SER A 12 -1.31 2.66 -21.57
C SER A 12 -0.23 3.74 -21.47
N GLU A 13 -0.25 4.71 -22.40
CA GLU A 13 0.77 5.78 -22.49
C GLU A 13 0.92 6.62 -21.21
N ASN A 14 -0.11 6.67 -20.37
CA ASN A 14 -0.17 7.44 -19.14
C ASN A 14 0.22 6.66 -17.87
N ILE A 15 0.77 5.45 -18.00
CA ILE A 15 1.19 4.60 -16.88
C ILE A 15 2.69 4.29 -17.02
N ILE A 16 3.43 4.52 -15.94
CA ILE A 16 4.85 4.15 -15.83
C ILE A 16 4.96 3.02 -14.82
N LEU A 17 5.67 1.95 -15.18
CA LEU A 17 5.98 0.87 -14.27
C LEU A 17 7.30 1.16 -13.54
N LEU A 18 7.27 1.12 -12.21
CA LEU A 18 8.46 1.21 -11.38
C LEU A 18 8.91 -0.20 -10.99
N PHE A 19 10.19 -0.51 -11.21
CA PHE A 19 10.75 -1.80 -10.83
C PHE A 19 10.85 -1.92 -9.31
N GLN A 20 10.42 -3.07 -8.77
CA GLN A 20 10.58 -3.41 -7.36
C GLN A 20 11.42 -4.70 -7.25
N PRO A 21 12.56 -4.68 -6.54
CA PRO A 21 13.38 -5.86 -6.35
C PRO A 21 12.66 -6.90 -5.48
N ALA A 22 12.89 -8.17 -5.79
CA ALA A 22 12.39 -9.27 -4.98
C ALA A 22 13.00 -9.24 -3.58
N TYR A 23 12.18 -9.53 -2.55
CA TYR A 23 12.57 -9.56 -1.14
C TYR A 23 13.10 -8.23 -0.57
N SER A 24 12.79 -7.11 -1.23
CA SER A 24 13.18 -5.77 -0.79
C SER A 24 11.96 -4.93 -0.42
N SER A 25 11.22 -5.36 0.61
CA SER A 25 10.04 -4.62 1.09
C SER A 25 10.40 -3.20 1.55
N GLU A 26 11.61 -2.98 2.05
CA GLU A 26 12.13 -1.70 2.54
C GLU A 26 12.22 -0.61 1.46
N VAL A 27 12.32 -0.99 0.18
CA VAL A 27 12.37 -0.05 -0.95
C VAL A 27 11.00 0.24 -1.55
N ASN A 28 9.95 -0.46 -1.14
CA ASN A 28 8.59 -0.21 -1.59
C ASN A 28 7.87 0.75 -0.62
N PRO A 29 7.64 2.03 -0.99
CA PRO A 29 7.13 3.04 -0.06
C PRO A 29 5.78 2.70 0.58
N ILE A 30 4.96 1.88 -0.10
CA ILE A 30 3.66 1.47 0.43
C ILE A 30 3.78 0.63 1.71
N GLU A 31 4.89 -0.06 1.93
CA GLU A 31 5.09 -0.88 3.13
C GLU A 31 5.15 -0.02 4.40
N ARG A 32 5.73 1.18 4.31
CA ARG A 32 5.74 2.16 5.40
C ARG A 32 4.35 2.70 5.70
N LEU A 33 3.56 2.96 4.66
CA LEU A 33 2.15 3.35 4.83
C LEU A 33 1.35 2.22 5.48
N TRP A 34 1.60 0.96 5.09
CA TRP A 34 0.94 -0.19 5.71
C TRP A 34 1.30 -0.38 7.17
N GLU A 35 2.57 -0.20 7.53
CA GLU A 35 3.01 -0.23 8.92
C GLU A 35 2.28 0.85 9.74
N TYR A 36 2.26 2.10 9.26
CA TYR A 36 1.57 3.21 9.89
C TYR A 36 0.06 2.96 10.06
N LEU A 37 -0.58 2.37 9.05
CA LEU A 37 -2.01 2.07 9.05
C LEU A 37 -2.39 0.94 10.00
N LYS A 38 -1.51 -0.05 10.19
CA LYS A 38 -1.78 -1.22 11.04
C LYS A 38 -1.70 -0.90 12.53
N GLU A 39 -0.91 0.08 12.95
CA GLU A 39 -0.76 0.44 14.36
C GLU A 39 -2.08 0.76 15.08
N PRO A 40 -2.98 1.63 14.56
CA PRO A 40 -4.27 1.87 15.21
C PRO A 40 -5.23 0.66 15.17
N LEU A 41 -4.98 -0.34 14.32
CA LEU A 41 -5.83 -1.53 14.16
C LEU A 41 -5.34 -2.74 14.96
N LYS A 42 -4.14 -2.67 15.55
CA LYS A 42 -3.40 -3.81 16.11
C LYS A 42 -4.11 -4.56 17.23
N TRP A 43 -5.06 -3.90 17.91
CA TRP A 43 -5.81 -4.45 19.04
C TRP A 43 -7.32 -4.45 18.79
N GLU A 44 -7.75 -4.12 17.57
CA GLU A 44 -9.16 -4.07 17.20
C GLU A 44 -9.63 -5.44 16.68
N THR A 45 -10.82 -5.86 17.09
CA THR A 45 -11.52 -7.01 16.51
C THR A 45 -12.78 -6.52 15.81
N PHE A 46 -12.99 -6.99 14.59
CA PHE A 46 -14.15 -6.61 13.78
C PHE A 46 -15.09 -7.80 13.63
N ASP A 47 -16.39 -7.57 13.82
CA ASP A 47 -17.41 -8.61 13.69
C ASP A 47 -17.56 -9.10 12.25
N ASN A 48 -17.27 -8.23 11.28
CA ASN A 48 -17.30 -8.56 9.87
C ASN A 48 -16.31 -7.71 9.05
N LEU A 49 -16.14 -8.10 7.78
CA LEU A 49 -15.23 -7.43 6.86
C LEU A 49 -15.63 -5.99 6.53
N GLN A 50 -16.93 -5.66 6.60
CA GLN A 50 -17.39 -4.30 6.32
C GLN A 50 -16.95 -3.33 7.41
N ASP A 51 -16.95 -3.76 8.67
CA ASP A 51 -16.47 -2.94 9.78
C ASP A 51 -14.98 -2.64 9.68
N LEU A 52 -14.18 -3.64 9.31
CA LEU A 52 -12.75 -3.44 9.02
C LEU A 52 -12.57 -2.43 7.88
N ARG A 53 -13.29 -2.58 6.76
CA ARG A 53 -13.21 -1.64 5.62
C ARG A 53 -13.58 -0.22 6.02
N ASN A 54 -14.64 -0.04 6.80
CA ASN A 54 -15.09 1.26 7.27
C ASN A 54 -14.03 1.92 8.16
N SER A 55 -13.41 1.15 9.06
CA SER A 55 -12.33 1.64 9.94
C SER A 55 -11.10 2.07 9.13
N VAL A 56 -10.65 1.23 8.20
CA VAL A 56 -9.53 1.53 7.30
C VAL A 56 -9.82 2.77 6.45
N GLN A 57 -11.02 2.87 5.87
CA GLN A 57 -11.42 4.03 5.06
C GLN A 57 -11.45 5.32 5.88
N LYS A 58 -11.97 5.27 7.11
CA LYS A 58 -11.98 6.41 8.02
C LYS A 58 -10.55 6.87 8.31
N PHE A 59 -9.65 5.96 8.64
CA PHE A 59 -8.25 6.29 8.90
C PHE A 59 -7.57 6.91 7.67
N LEU A 60 -7.72 6.31 6.50
CA LEU A 60 -7.17 6.82 5.24
C LEU A 60 -7.69 8.23 4.92
N SER A 61 -8.97 8.51 5.18
CA SER A 61 -9.56 9.83 4.93
C SER A 61 -9.00 10.95 5.83
N GLN A 62 -8.31 10.59 6.91
CA GLN A 62 -7.71 11.52 7.87
C GLN A 62 -6.23 11.80 7.56
N LEU A 63 -5.61 11.04 6.65
CA LEU A 63 -4.21 11.25 6.27
C LEU A 63 -4.08 12.53 5.45
N SER A 64 -3.21 13.43 5.90
CA SER A 64 -2.84 14.60 5.12
C SER A 64 -1.76 14.25 4.10
N ASN A 65 -1.67 15.04 3.04
CA ASN A 65 -0.58 14.93 2.06
C ASN A 65 0.81 15.00 2.70
N GLN A 66 0.95 15.79 3.78
CA GLN A 66 2.20 15.90 4.52
C GLN A 66 2.58 14.60 5.23
N VAL A 67 1.61 13.91 5.84
CA VAL A 67 1.83 12.60 6.46
C VAL A 67 2.19 11.57 5.40
N ILE A 68 1.43 11.53 4.29
CA ILE A 68 1.71 10.60 3.19
C ILE A 68 3.13 10.79 2.66
N ALA A 69 3.52 12.04 2.33
CA ALA A 69 4.87 12.35 1.86
C ALA A 69 5.95 11.96 2.88
N SER A 70 5.73 12.19 4.18
CA SER A 70 6.70 11.80 5.22
C SER A 70 6.90 10.28 5.33
N LEU A 71 5.89 9.48 4.95
CA LEU A 71 5.95 8.02 5.00
C LEU A 71 6.53 7.44 3.72
N THR A 72 6.26 8.04 2.57
CA THR A 72 6.61 7.48 1.26
C THR A 72 7.85 8.09 0.62
N GLY A 73 8.35 9.21 1.15
CA GLY A 73 9.39 10.02 0.51
C GLY A 73 8.82 11.04 -0.47
#